data_AF-A0A7X7UGS5-F1
#
_entry.id   AF-A0A7X7UGS5-F1
#
_cell.length_a   1.000
_cell.length_b   1.000
_cell.length_c   1.000
_cell.angle_alpha   90.00
_cell.angle_beta   90.00
_cell.angle_gamma   90.00
#
_symmetry.space_group_name_H-M   'P 1'
#
loop_
_entity.id
_entity.type
_entity.pdbx_description
1 polymer ?
#
loop_
_entity_poly.entity_id
_entity_poly.type
_entity_poly.pdbx_seq_one_letter_code
_entity_poly.pdbx_strand_id
1 'polypeptide(L)'
;MSLSQITRRQFLKACGAAVTVAATGVIGIRSAWAATLDYLDRRLAAAYQRDAGMPRRKSQDNPMVKKLYADYLEHPNSHRAHHLLHTNYADRSAALRKVLEKGWKPRS
;
A
#
# COMPACT_ATOMS: atom_id res chain seq x y z
N MET A 1 8.79 42.45 24.84
CA MET A 1 10.22 42.30 24.52
C MET A 1 10.44 42.79 23.10
N SER A 2 11.15 43.90 22.92
CA SER A 2 11.38 44.53 21.61
C SER A 2 12.28 43.64 20.72
N LEU A 3 11.94 43.51 19.45
CA LEU A 3 12.72 42.79 18.42
C LEU A 3 14.06 43.47 18.08
N SER A 4 14.39 44.60 18.69
CA SER A 4 15.48 45.50 18.27
C SER A 4 16.86 45.26 18.91
N GLN A 5 17.09 44.15 19.63
CA GLN A 5 18.32 43.94 20.43
C GLN A 5 19.07 42.61 20.16
N ILE A 6 18.75 41.87 19.08
CA ILE A 6 19.49 40.63 18.76
C ILE A 6 20.82 40.98 18.09
N THR A 7 21.94 40.57 18.70
CA THR A 7 23.27 40.75 18.10
C THR A 7 23.51 39.76 16.95
N ARG A 8 24.30 40.15 15.94
CA ARG A 8 24.63 39.31 14.77
C ARG A 8 25.14 37.92 15.17
N ARG A 9 25.93 37.81 16.24
CA ARG A 9 26.45 36.54 16.76
C ARG A 9 25.35 35.65 17.36
N GLN A 10 24.39 36.24 18.08
CA GLN A 10 23.24 35.50 18.61
C GLN A 10 22.33 35.01 17.48
N PHE A 11 22.14 35.84 16.45
CA PHE A 11 21.41 35.45 15.24
C PHE A 11 22.06 34.26 14.52
N LEU A 12 23.38 34.30 14.27
CA LEU A 12 24.09 33.19 13.62
C LEU A 12 24.01 31.88 14.43
N LYS A 13 24.08 31.95 15.76
CA LYS A 13 23.90 30.78 16.64
C LYS A 13 22.48 30.22 16.57
N ALA A 14 21.47 31.08 16.56
CA ALA A 14 20.07 30.66 16.44
C ALA A 14 19.80 29.98 15.09
N CYS A 15 20.33 30.52 13.98
CA CYS A 15 20.22 29.89 12.67
C CYS A 15 20.94 28.53 12.62
N GLY A 16 22.16 28.42 13.17
CA GLY A 16 22.89 27.14 13.22
C GLY A 16 22.16 26.06 14.02
N ALA A 17 21.57 26.44 15.17
CA ALA A 17 20.73 25.55 15.96
C ALA A 17 19.45 25.13 15.21
N ALA A 18 18.79 26.06 14.52
CA ALA A 18 17.60 25.75 13.73
C ALA A 18 17.91 24.80 12.55
N VAL A 19 19.01 25.02 11.83
CA VAL A 19 19.45 24.15 10.72
C VAL A 19 19.78 22.75 11.21
N THR A 20 20.48 22.63 12.34
CA THR A 20 20.83 21.31 12.92
C THR A 20 19.59 20.54 13.34
N VAL A 21 18.65 21.18 14.05
CA VAL A 21 17.36 20.56 14.43
C VAL A 21 16.58 20.10 13.20
N ALA A 22 16.47 20.96 12.18
CA ALA A 22 15.77 20.63 10.94
C ALA A 22 16.43 19.44 10.22
N ALA A 23 17.76 19.44 10.09
CA ALA A 23 18.51 18.36 9.46
C ALA A 23 18.33 17.03 10.21
N THR A 24 18.43 17.02 11.54
CA THR A 24 18.18 15.81 12.34
C THR A 24 16.74 15.31 12.24
N GLY A 25 15.76 16.22 12.16
CA GLY A 25 14.36 15.87 11.95
C GLY A 25 14.12 15.18 10.61
N VAL A 26 14.70 15.72 9.51
CA VAL A 26 14.61 15.14 8.17
C VAL A 26 15.28 13.75 8.11
N ILE A 27 16.44 13.58 8.75
CA ILE A 27 17.14 12.28 8.83
C ILE A 27 16.30 11.27 9.62
N GLY A 28 15.71 11.68 10.75
CA GLY A 28 14.82 10.84 11.54
C GLY A 28 13.62 10.34 10.74
N ILE A 29 12.92 11.24 10.05
CA ILE A 29 11.78 10.91 9.19
C ILE A 29 12.19 9.94 8.06
N ARG A 30 13.35 10.17 7.41
CA ARG A 30 13.86 9.28 6.36
C ARG A 30 14.16 7.88 6.90
N SER A 31 14.72 7.76 8.10
CA SER A 31 15.03 6.47 8.72
C SER A 31 13.77 5.68 9.09
N ALA A 32 12.74 6.36 9.62
CA ALA A 32 11.45 5.76 9.94
C ALA A 32 10.71 5.29 8.66
N TRP A 33 10.77 6.08 7.59
CA TRP A 33 10.23 5.69 6.29
C TRP A 33 10.96 4.46 5.72
N ALA A 34 12.29 4.46 5.75
CA ALA A 34 13.09 3.32 5.30
C ALA A 34 12.77 2.04 6.09
N ALA A 35 12.61 2.14 7.41
CA ALA A 35 12.20 1.02 8.25
C ALA A 35 10.79 0.49 7.92
N THR A 36 9.88 1.39 7.52
CA THR A 36 8.51 1.01 7.11
C THR A 36 8.53 0.24 5.79
N LEU A 37 9.34 0.68 4.82
CA LEU A 37 9.52 -0.03 3.55
C LEU A 37 10.19 -1.39 3.75
N ASP A 38 11.24 -1.46 4.57
CA ASP A 38 11.92 -2.72 4.90
C ASP A 38 10.97 -3.75 5.53
N TYR A 39 10.04 -3.32 6.39
CA TYR A 39 9.02 -4.22 6.94
C TYR A 39 8.10 -4.84 5.87
N LEU A 40 7.68 -4.03 4.89
CA LEU A 40 6.86 -4.50 3.77
C LEU A 40 7.65 -5.51 2.91
N ASP A 41 8.91 -5.19 2.61
CA ASP A 41 9.79 -6.06 1.81
C ASP A 41 10.03 -7.40 2.49
N ARG A 42 10.26 -7.42 3.81
CA ARG A 42 10.40 -8.66 4.58
C ARG A 42 9.16 -9.52 4.55
N ARG A 43 7.97 -8.92 4.67
CA ARG A 43 6.70 -9.65 4.62
C ARG A 43 6.49 -10.28 3.23
N LEU A 44 6.81 -9.51 2.19
CA LEU A 44 6.72 -9.97 0.81
C LEU A 44 7.71 -11.12 0.54
N ALA A 45 8.97 -10.95 0.97
CA ALA A 45 10.02 -11.96 0.83
C ALA A 45 9.64 -13.26 1.53
N ALA A 46 9.14 -13.19 2.77
CA ALA A 46 8.70 -14.37 3.51
C ALA A 46 7.54 -15.11 2.80
N ALA A 47 6.57 -14.38 2.24
CA ALA A 47 5.48 -14.99 1.49
C ALA A 47 5.99 -15.72 0.23
N TYR A 48 6.90 -15.11 -0.53
CA TYR A 48 7.48 -15.72 -1.72
C TYR A 48 8.42 -16.90 -1.43
N GLN A 49 9.23 -16.81 -0.38
CA GLN A 49 10.07 -17.92 0.07
C GLN A 49 9.21 -19.13 0.45
N ARG A 50 8.09 -18.90 1.15
CA ARG A 50 7.14 -19.95 1.50
C ARG A 50 6.50 -20.57 0.26
N ASP A 51 6.04 -19.77 -0.70
CA ASP A 51 5.47 -20.25 -1.96
C ASP A 51 6.49 -21.08 -2.77
N ALA A 52 7.74 -20.62 -2.85
CA ALA A 52 8.79 -21.30 -3.59
C ALA A 52 9.12 -22.70 -3.04
N GLY A 53 8.98 -22.89 -1.72
CA GLY A 53 9.16 -24.19 -1.06
C GLY A 53 7.97 -25.15 -1.15
N MET A 54 6.83 -24.72 -1.70
CA MET A 54 5.65 -25.59 -1.78
C MET A 54 5.80 -26.64 -2.90
N PRO A 55 5.49 -27.92 -2.63
CA PRO A 55 5.53 -28.97 -3.66
C PRO A 55 4.57 -28.74 -4.83
N ARG A 56 3.49 -27.98 -4.61
CA ARG A 56 2.48 -27.64 -5.63
C ARG A 56 2.26 -26.14 -5.62
N ARG A 57 2.72 -25.46 -6.67
CA ARG A 57 2.63 -23.99 -6.81
C ARG A 57 1.51 -23.52 -7.73
N LYS A 58 1.02 -24.40 -8.60
CA LYS A 58 0.00 -24.08 -9.60
C LYS A 58 -1.37 -24.54 -9.10
N SER A 59 -2.37 -23.66 -9.14
CA SER A 59 -3.72 -23.95 -8.65
C SER A 59 -4.37 -25.15 -9.33
N GLN A 60 -4.09 -25.36 -10.62
CA GLN A 60 -4.60 -26.51 -11.38
C GLN A 60 -4.01 -27.86 -10.93
N ASP A 61 -2.90 -27.88 -10.19
CA ASP A 61 -2.29 -29.11 -9.69
C ASP A 61 -2.82 -29.50 -8.30
N ASN A 62 -3.67 -28.67 -7.69
CA ASN A 62 -4.22 -28.94 -6.36
C ASN A 62 -5.26 -30.09 -6.42
N PRO A 63 -5.01 -31.22 -5.73
CA PRO A 63 -5.91 -32.38 -5.77
C PRO A 63 -7.30 -32.08 -5.21
N MET A 64 -7.42 -31.20 -4.20
CA MET A 64 -8.72 -30.85 -3.62
C MET A 64 -9.56 -30.03 -4.61
N VAL A 65 -8.92 -29.14 -5.38
CA VAL A 65 -9.59 -28.36 -6.42
C VAL A 65 -10.06 -29.29 -7.54
N LYS A 66 -9.21 -30.20 -8.02
CA LYS A 66 -9.60 -31.19 -9.04
C LYS A 66 -10.80 -32.02 -8.58
N LYS A 67 -10.81 -32.48 -7.33
CA LYS A 67 -11.92 -33.24 -6.74
C LYS A 67 -13.21 -32.41 -6.67
N LEU A 68 -13.14 -31.15 -6.22
CA LEU A 68 -14.30 -30.26 -6.16
C LEU A 68 -14.95 -30.06 -7.53
N TYR A 69 -14.14 -29.88 -8.58
CA TYR A 69 -14.66 -29.77 -9.93
C TYR A 69 -15.24 -31.10 -10.42
N ALA A 70 -14.53 -32.22 -10.25
CA ALA A 70 -15.04 -33.53 -10.68
C ALA A 70 -16.37 -33.92 -10.00
N ASP A 71 -16.49 -33.68 -8.70
CA ASP A 71 -17.61 -34.20 -7.89
C ASP A 71 -18.81 -33.23 -7.84
N TYR A 72 -18.59 -31.92 -8.02
CA TYR A 72 -19.62 -30.92 -7.71
C TYR A 72 -19.77 -29.79 -8.73
N LEU A 73 -18.68 -29.15 -9.16
CA LEU A 73 -18.75 -27.98 -10.05
C LEU A 73 -18.68 -28.33 -11.55
N GLU A 74 -18.44 -29.60 -11.87
CA GLU A 74 -18.25 -30.17 -13.21
C GLU A 74 -17.00 -29.63 -13.91
N HIS A 75 -17.09 -28.47 -14.56
CA HIS A 75 -16.00 -27.86 -15.30
C HIS A 75 -15.91 -26.34 -15.02
N PRO A 76 -14.75 -25.70 -15.29
CA PRO A 76 -14.64 -24.23 -15.23
C PRO A 76 -15.72 -23.57 -16.09
N ASN A 77 -16.29 -22.47 -15.60
CA ASN A 77 -17.40 -21.74 -16.24
C ASN A 77 -18.68 -22.56 -16.50
N SER A 78 -18.90 -23.68 -15.78
CA SER A 78 -20.22 -24.34 -15.77
C SER A 78 -21.30 -23.41 -15.23
N HIS A 79 -22.57 -23.71 -15.51
CA HIS A 79 -23.70 -22.93 -14.98
C HIS A 79 -23.65 -22.83 -13.44
N ARG A 80 -23.31 -23.95 -12.77
CA ARG A 80 -23.17 -23.99 -11.32
C ARG A 80 -21.98 -23.18 -10.81
N ALA A 81 -20.84 -23.24 -11.50
CA ALA A 81 -19.69 -22.41 -11.18
C ALA A 81 -20.04 -20.92 -11.34
N HIS A 82 -20.76 -20.53 -12.41
CA HIS A 82 -21.19 -19.15 -12.62
C HIS A 82 -22.07 -18.64 -11.48
N HIS A 83 -23.05 -19.42 -11.05
CA HIS A 83 -23.95 -19.01 -9.97
C HIS A 83 -23.25 -18.90 -8.60
N LEU A 84 -22.22 -19.72 -8.34
CA LEU A 84 -21.57 -19.78 -7.02
C LEU A 84 -20.30 -18.95 -6.91
N LEU A 85 -19.51 -18.87 -7.98
CA LEU A 85 -18.15 -18.32 -7.95
C LEU A 85 -18.01 -17.01 -8.73
N HIS A 86 -18.98 -16.67 -9.59
CA HIS A 86 -18.95 -15.42 -10.35
C HIS A 86 -19.85 -14.37 -9.72
N THR A 87 -19.50 -13.12 -9.96
CA THR A 87 -20.25 -11.95 -9.50
C THR A 87 -20.30 -10.91 -10.62
N ASN A 88 -21.23 -9.97 -10.49
CA ASN A 88 -21.39 -8.85 -11.42
C ASN A 88 -20.91 -7.57 -10.76
N TYR A 89 -20.32 -6.69 -11.57
CA TYR A 89 -19.94 -5.35 -11.15
C TYR A 89 -21.01 -4.35 -11.58
N ALA A 90 -21.25 -3.34 -10.74
CA ALA A 90 -22.15 -2.24 -11.04
C ALA A 90 -21.37 -0.94 -11.16
N ASP A 91 -21.75 -0.07 -12.11
CA ASP A 91 -21.14 1.24 -12.26
C ASP A 91 -21.45 2.13 -11.05
N ARG A 92 -20.39 2.63 -10.40
CA ARG A 92 -20.45 3.55 -9.25
C ARG A 92 -19.89 4.93 -9.56
N SER A 93 -19.57 5.22 -10.82
CA SER A 93 -18.94 6.48 -11.26
C SER A 93 -19.83 7.71 -11.09
N ALA A 94 -21.15 7.56 -10.97
CA ALA A 94 -22.07 8.69 -10.78
C ALA A 94 -21.76 9.54 -9.53
N ALA A 95 -21.36 8.90 -8.41
CA ALA A 95 -20.98 9.63 -7.20
C ALA A 95 -19.67 10.40 -7.39
N LEU A 96 -18.71 9.79 -8.08
CA LEU A 96 -17.43 10.43 -8.43
C LEU A 96 -17.65 11.64 -9.34
N ARG A 97 -18.50 11.53 -10.38
CA ARG A 97 -18.84 12.65 -11.28
C ARG A 97 -19.37 13.86 -10.52
N LYS A 98 -20.31 13.66 -9.58
CA LYS A 98 -20.83 14.73 -8.72
C LYS A 98 -19.75 15.42 -7.89
N VAL A 99 -18.76 14.66 -7.40
CA VAL A 99 -17.64 15.20 -6.61
C VAL A 99 -16.70 16.02 -7.50
N LEU A 100 -16.41 15.53 -8.71
CA LEU A 100 -15.59 16.24 -9.69
C LEU A 100 -16.27 17.54 -10.17
N GLU A 101 -17.58 17.49 -10.44
CA GLU A 101 -18.40 18.67 -10.81
C GLU A 101 -18.41 19.73 -9.72
N LYS A 102 -18.37 19.32 -8.45
CA LYS A 102 -18.22 20.23 -7.30
C LYS A 102 -16.81 20.82 -7.15
N GLY A 103 -15.92 20.59 -8.11
CA GLY A 103 -14.59 21.19 -8.17
C GLY A 103 -13.53 20.45 -7.36
N TRP A 104 -13.83 19.27 -6.82
CA TRP A 104 -12.79 18.43 -6.20
C TRP A 104 -11.87 17.89 -7.29
N LYS A 105 -10.56 18.04 -7.11
CA LYS A 105 -9.53 17.50 -8.00
C LYS A 105 -8.78 16.38 -7.28
N PRO A 106 -8.63 15.19 -7.90
CA PRO A 106 -7.77 14.16 -7.35
C PRO A 106 -6.36 14.72 -7.20
N ARG A 107 -5.67 14.33 -6.13
CA ARG A 107 -4.24 14.57 -6.01
C ARG A 107 -3.55 13.62 -6.99
N SER A 108 -3.09 14.16 -8.12
CA SER A 108 -2.25 13.46 -9.11
C SER A 108 -0.89 13.09 -8.52
#